data_AF-A0A1H8KAE6-F1
#
_entry.id   AF-A0A1H8KAE6-F1
#
_cell.length_a   1.000
_cell.length_b   1.000
_cell.length_c   1.000
_cell.angle_alpha   90.00
_cell.angle_beta   90.00
_cell.angle_gamma   90.00
#
_symmetry.space_group_name_H-M   'P 1'
#
loop_
_entity.id
_entity.type
_entity.pdbx_description
1 polymer ?
#
loop_
_entity_poly.entity_id
_entity_poly.type
_entity_poly.pdbx_seq_one_letter_code
_entity_poly.pdbx_strand_id
1 'polypeptide(L)' 'MPSVESDTHIHIRPGYRRYNIGRHMIYFRITPYNITIIRILHARMDASRHP' A
#
# COMPACT_ATOMS: atom_id res chain seq x y z
N MET A 1 20.09 25.11 5.13
CA MET A 1 19.14 24.81 4.05
C MET A 1 19.69 23.68 3.21
N PRO A 2 19.23 22.43 3.38
CA PRO A 2 19.46 21.38 2.39
C PRO A 2 18.14 21.04 1.70
N SER A 3 18.14 21.34 0.40
CA SER A 3 17.32 20.72 -0.63
C SER A 3 17.56 19.21 -0.65
N VAL A 4 16.58 18.44 -0.19
CA VAL A 4 16.53 17.00 -0.42
C VAL A 4 15.19 16.70 -1.09
N GLU A 5 15.20 16.64 -2.41
CA GLU A 5 14.19 15.95 -3.19
C GLU A 5 14.26 14.47 -2.81
N SER A 6 13.49 14.08 -1.79
CA SER A 6 13.33 12.68 -1.40
C SER A 6 12.15 12.12 -2.16
N ASP A 7 12.43 11.63 -3.37
CA ASP A 7 11.56 10.66 -4.06
C ASP A 7 11.43 9.42 -3.18
N THR A 8 10.47 9.46 -2.26
CA THR A 8 10.22 8.40 -1.28
C THR A 8 8.94 7.69 -1.70
N HIS A 9 9.10 6.87 -2.73
CA HIS A 9 8.10 5.91 -3.19
C HIS A 9 7.70 4.95 -2.04
N ILE A 10 6.62 5.34 -1.36
CA ILE A 10 5.64 4.52 -0.64
C ILE A 10 6.23 3.60 0.44
N HIS A 11 6.65 4.21 1.56
CA HIS A 11 6.71 3.49 2.83
C HIS A 11 5.26 3.19 3.26
N ILE A 12 4.81 1.94 3.09
CA ILE A 12 3.55 1.46 3.67
C ILE A 12 3.61 1.77 5.17
N ARG A 13 2.79 2.73 5.63
CA ARG A 13 2.87 3.28 6.99
C ARG A 13 2.82 2.15 8.04
N PRO A 14 3.53 2.26 9.18
CA PRO A 14 3.45 1.26 10.25
C PRO A 14 1.99 0.94 10.62
N GLY A 15 1.66 -0.36 10.69
CA GLY A 15 0.30 -0.85 10.95
C GLY A 15 -0.54 -1.17 9.69
N TYR A 16 -0.05 -0.80 8.51
CA TYR A 16 -0.65 -1.20 7.24
C TYR A 16 -0.11 -2.57 6.82
N ARG A 17 -1.02 -3.47 6.47
CA ARG A 17 -0.76 -4.84 6.05
C ARG A 17 -1.25 -5.03 4.61
N ARG A 18 -0.56 -5.91 3.89
CA ARG A 18 -0.91 -6.36 2.55
C ARG A 18 -1.26 -7.84 2.60
N TYR A 19 -2.37 -8.23 1.95
CA TYR A 19 -2.71 -9.63 1.74
C TYR A 19 -3.09 -9.87 0.27
N ASN A 20 -2.61 -10.98 -0.27
CA ASN A 20 -2.89 -11.38 -1.65
C ASN A 20 -3.92 -12.51 -1.64
N ILE A 21 -5.03 -12.32 -2.33
CA ILE A 21 -6.04 -13.36 -2.54
C ILE A 21 -6.34 -13.52 -4.03
N GLY A 22 -5.91 -14.65 -4.60
CA GLY A 22 -5.95 -14.88 -6.04
C GLY A 22 -5.26 -13.75 -6.80
N ARG A 23 -6.04 -13.01 -7.61
CA ARG A 23 -5.57 -11.86 -8.40
C ARG A 23 -5.86 -10.52 -7.74
N HIS A 24 -6.10 -10.46 -6.44
CA HIS A 24 -6.35 -9.20 -5.73
C HIS A 24 -5.30 -8.97 -4.64
N MET A 25 -4.84 -7.74 -4.53
CA MET A 25 -4.00 -7.23 -3.44
C MET A 25 -4.85 -6.32 -2.55
N ILE A 26 -4.96 -6.68 -1.28
CA ILE A 26 -5.75 -5.93 -0.30
C ILE A 26 -4.77 -5.21 0.64
N TYR A 27 -4.94 -3.90 0.76
CA TYR A 27 -4.24 -3.06 1.72
C TYR A 27 -5.21 -2.70 2.83
N PHE A 28 -4.85 -3.06 4.06
CA PHE A 28 -5.71 -2.85 5.23
C PHE A 28 -4.87 -2.53 6.45
N ARG A 29 -5.49 -1.97 7.48
CA ARG A 29 -4.89 -1.85 8.81
C ARG A 29 -5.72 -2.61 9.82
N ILE A 30 -5.06 -3.19 10.81
CA ILE A 30 -5.71 -3.82 11.95
C ILE A 30 -5.67 -2.83 13.11
N THR A 31 -6.82 -2.60 13.72
CA THR A 31 -6.98 -1.88 14.99
C THR A 31 -7.49 -2.88 16.03
N PRO A 32 -7.45 -2.57 17.33
CA PRO A 32 -7.88 -3.52 18.37
C PRO A 32 -9.31 -4.06 18.20
N TYR A 33 -10.21 -3.28 17.58
CA TYR A 33 -11.63 -3.62 17.44
C TYR A 33 -12.11 -3.76 16.00
N ASN A 34 -11.31 -3.34 15.01
CA ASN A 34 -11.76 -3.25 13.62
C ASN A 34 -10.63 -3.52 12.63
N ILE A 35 -11.01 -3.96 11.43
CA ILE A 35 -10.13 -4.00 10.26
C ILE A 35 -10.60 -2.91 9.29
N THR A 36 -9.73 -1.94 9.00
CA THR A 36 -10.03 -0.91 7.99
C THR A 36 -9.41 -1.32 6.66
N ILE A 37 -10.23 -1.55 5.65
CA ILE A 37 -9.77 -1.75 4.27
C ILE A 37 -9.51 -0.39 3.63
N ILE A 38 -8.29 -0.20 3.12
CA ILE A 38 -7.86 1.08 2.55
C ILE A 38 -7.94 1.02 1.03
N ARG A 39 -7.44 -0.07 0.42
CA ARG A 39 -7.48 -0.28 -1.03
C ARG A 39 -7.57 -1.77 -1.36
N ILE A 40 -8.26 -2.09 -2.45
CA ILE A 40 -8.23 -3.40 -3.09
C ILE A 40 -7.81 -3.15 -4.53
N LEU A 41 -6.63 -3.66 -4.90
CA LEU A 41 -6.11 -3.59 -6.26
C LEU A 41 -6.26 -4.95 -6.92
N HIS A 42 -6.66 -4.98 -8.17
CA HIS A 42 -6.50 -6.17 -8.99
C HIS A 42 -5.02 -6.28 -9.43
N ALA A 43 -4.45 -7.47 -9.44
CA ALA A 43 -3.04 -7.74 -9.74
C ALA A 43 -2.62 -7.34 -11.17
N ARG A 44 -3.57 -7.08 -12.06
CA ARG A 44 -3.31 -6.46 -13.38
C ARG A 44 -3.19 -4.94 -13.35
N MET A 45 -3.61 -4.28 -12.27
CA MET A 45 -3.40 -2.85 -12.02
C MET A 45 -2.05 -2.62 -11.30
N ASP A 46 -1.03 -3.40 -11.66
CA ASP A 46 0.31 -3.23 -11.10
C ASP A 46 0.81 -1.82 -11.40
N ALA A 47 0.72 -0.94 -10.39
CA ALA A 47 1.16 0.45 -10.46
C ALA A 47 2.70 0.57 -10.54
N SER A 48 3.44 -0.56 -10.57
CA SER A 48 4.86 -0.60 -10.95
C SER A 48 5.12 -0.37 -12.44
N ARG A 49 4.07 -0.17 -13.26
CA ARG A 49 4.18 0.21 -14.67
C ARG A 49 3.86 1.69 -14.90
N HIS A 50 4.66 2.56 -14.30
CA HIS A 50 4.93 3.86 -14.89
C HIS A 50 6.46 4.02 -14.95
N PRO A 51 7.08 3.88 -16.13
CA PRO A 51 8.43 4.42 -16.38
C PRO A 51 8.41 5.95 -16.42
#